data_AF-A0A958F2N6-F1
#
_entry.id   AF-A0A958F2N6-F1
#
_cell.length_a   1.000
_cell.length_b   1.000
_cell.length_c   1.000
_cell.angle_alpha   90.00
_cell.angle_beta   90.00
_cell.angle_gamma   90.00
#
_symmetry.space_group_name_H-M   'P 1'
#
loop_
_entity.id
_entity.type
_entity.pdbx_description
1 polymer ?
#
loop_
_entity_poly.entity_id
_entity_poly.type
_entity_poly.pdbx_seq_one_letter_code
_entity_poly.pdbx_strand_id
1 'polypeptide(L)'
;MRQSITHFWRFHLALMFGVAVATAILSGAMIVGDSVSGSLRSLSLERIGNIDVALINNRFFDEQLADRIGTSVKAIGEQPLAPAILVTGNARNNQNQDIAANVNFVGADARFFSLFPKNEAQSPLDSLLRKAGSSRIISVVINQTLRQNLNVDIGDRIQIGLQQQSGIHRESLFGDKNTEQVIQSQRVRVVGIIPDEGIGRFGLNAMQTTQANAFISLADLQTILVQPGKVNAMFGGVENVSETKQLLDLALTEHLSLADYGLSISNISGTFVLQSDAFVVNANLDSLARNTAAKMRAKQMAVYTYLANEVRNDSRKMPYSTISAIDVAESRYFGALITQSNDTLQHI
;
A
#
# COMPACT_ATOMS: atom_id res chain seq x y z
N MET A 1 17.15 64.37 -35.30
CA MET A 1 17.22 63.12 -34.49
C MET A 1 18.56 62.93 -33.77
N ARG A 2 19.72 62.95 -34.46
CA ARG A 2 21.03 62.72 -33.82
C ARG A 2 21.42 63.70 -32.70
N GLN A 3 21.02 64.97 -32.77
CA GLN A 3 21.34 65.99 -31.74
C GLN A 3 20.51 65.86 -30.44
N SER A 4 19.33 65.23 -30.49
CA SER A 4 18.49 65.02 -29.29
C SER A 4 19.06 63.93 -28.38
N ILE A 5 19.61 62.87 -29.00
CA ILE A 5 20.26 61.74 -28.30
C ILE A 5 21.51 62.20 -27.53
N THR A 6 22.26 63.16 -28.10
CA THR A 6 23.46 63.71 -27.45
C THR A 6 23.13 64.69 -26.31
N HIS A 7 22.00 65.42 -26.39
CA HIS A 7 21.61 66.39 -25.35
C HIS A 7 21.05 65.70 -24.09
N PHE A 8 20.30 64.59 -24.24
CA PHE A 8 19.72 63.82 -23.12
C PHE A 8 20.44 62.50 -22.84
N TRP A 9 21.74 62.41 -23.15
CA TRP A 9 22.51 61.17 -23.06
C TRP A 9 22.44 60.49 -21.68
N ARG A 10 22.45 61.27 -20.59
CA ARG A 10 22.36 60.76 -19.20
C ARG A 10 21.04 60.02 -18.94
N PHE A 11 19.94 60.47 -19.53
CA PHE A 11 18.61 59.85 -19.35
C PHE A 11 18.49 58.55 -20.15
N HIS A 12 19.00 58.53 -21.39
CA HIS A 12 19.07 57.32 -22.20
C HIS A 12 19.97 56.25 -21.57
N LEU A 13 21.07 56.66 -20.94
CA LEU A 13 21.99 55.76 -20.23
C LEU A 13 21.32 55.13 -19.00
N ALA A 14 20.60 55.94 -18.20
CA ALA A 14 19.82 55.44 -17.06
C ALA A 14 18.73 54.45 -17.50
N LEU A 15 18.01 54.75 -18.59
CA LEU A 15 17.01 53.85 -19.16
C LEU A 15 17.64 52.54 -19.66
N MET A 16 18.78 52.61 -20.36
CA MET A 16 19.49 51.42 -20.83
C MET A 16 19.91 50.53 -19.65
N PHE A 17 20.49 51.10 -18.59
CA PHE A 17 20.84 50.34 -17.39
C PHE A 17 19.61 49.76 -16.68
N GLY A 18 18.50 50.51 -16.60
CA GLY A 18 17.25 50.01 -16.02
C GLY A 18 16.70 48.80 -16.79
N VAL A 19 16.68 48.87 -18.13
CA VAL A 19 16.29 47.75 -18.99
C VAL A 19 17.25 46.58 -18.83
N ALA A 20 18.56 46.82 -18.80
CA ALA A 20 19.56 45.76 -18.65
C ALA A 20 19.47 45.03 -17.30
N VAL A 21 19.20 45.75 -16.20
CA VAL A 21 18.97 45.14 -14.88
C VAL A 21 17.67 44.36 -14.87
N ALA A 22 16.58 44.91 -15.43
CA ALA A 22 15.30 44.22 -15.48
C ALA A 22 15.37 42.92 -16.31
N THR A 23 16.05 42.93 -17.46
CA THR A 23 16.26 41.72 -18.27
C THR A 23 17.16 40.72 -17.56
N ALA A 24 18.24 41.16 -16.91
CA ALA A 24 19.12 40.27 -16.14
C ALA A 24 18.38 39.57 -14.99
N ILE A 25 17.52 40.30 -14.26
CA ILE A 25 16.69 39.73 -13.18
C ILE A 25 15.71 38.71 -13.76
N LEU A 26 15.02 39.04 -14.86
CA LEU A 26 14.05 38.14 -15.48
C LEU A 26 14.71 36.85 -16.01
N SER A 27 15.85 36.98 -16.69
CA SER A 27 16.63 35.83 -17.17
C SER A 27 17.18 34.99 -16.01
N GLY A 28 17.68 35.64 -14.94
CA GLY A 28 18.15 34.94 -13.74
C GLY A 28 17.04 34.15 -13.07
N ALA A 29 15.84 34.73 -12.94
CA ALA A 29 14.67 34.05 -12.39
C ALA A 29 14.23 32.84 -13.24
N MET A 30 14.27 32.95 -14.58
CA MET A 30 13.96 31.81 -15.46
C MET A 30 15.00 30.69 -15.34
N ILE A 31 16.30 31.02 -15.34
CA ILE A 31 17.37 30.01 -15.21
C ILE A 31 17.29 29.27 -13.88
N VAL A 32 17.06 29.99 -12.77
CA VAL A 32 16.89 29.37 -11.45
C VAL A 32 15.63 28.52 -11.42
N GLY A 33 14.52 29.02 -11.98
CA GLY A 33 13.27 28.26 -12.09
C GLY A 33 13.44 26.93 -12.84
N ASP A 34 14.12 26.95 -13.98
CA ASP A 34 14.41 25.75 -14.78
C ASP A 34 15.35 24.79 -14.04
N SER A 35 16.37 25.30 -13.34
CA SER A 35 17.30 24.48 -12.57
C SER A 35 16.63 23.77 -11.39
N VAL A 36 15.78 24.49 -10.63
CA VAL A 36 15.00 23.90 -9.54
C VAL A 36 13.99 22.90 -10.06
N SER A 37 13.29 23.22 -11.16
CA SER A 37 12.32 22.31 -11.78
C SER A 37 12.99 21.05 -12.30
N GLY A 38 14.15 21.19 -12.95
CA GLY A 38 14.99 20.07 -13.40
C GLY A 38 15.45 19.19 -12.23
N SER A 39 15.88 19.80 -11.14
CA SER A 39 16.33 19.09 -9.93
C SER A 39 15.19 18.35 -9.23
N LEU A 40 14.01 18.96 -9.12
CA LEU A 40 12.84 18.29 -8.53
C LEU A 40 12.37 17.12 -9.40
N ARG A 41 12.44 17.29 -10.73
CA ARG A 41 12.11 16.22 -11.69
C ARG A 41 13.10 15.06 -11.58
N SER A 42 14.41 15.33 -11.55
CA SER A 42 15.41 14.27 -11.42
C SER A 42 15.25 13.50 -10.11
N LEU A 43 15.07 14.20 -8.99
CA LEU A 43 14.81 13.59 -7.68
C LEU A 43 13.55 12.72 -7.67
N SER A 44 12.49 13.16 -8.36
CA SER A 44 11.24 12.40 -8.44
C SER A 44 11.38 11.15 -9.28
N LEU A 45 12.07 11.22 -10.42
CA LEU A 45 12.31 10.09 -11.31
C LEU A 45 13.26 9.06 -10.70
N GLU A 46 14.33 9.52 -10.07
CA GLU A 46 15.31 8.64 -9.41
C GLU A 46 14.66 7.77 -8.32
N ARG A 47 13.69 8.34 -7.60
CA ARG A 47 12.98 7.66 -6.51
C ARG A 47 12.10 6.51 -6.98
N ILE A 48 11.44 6.66 -8.12
CA ILE A 48 10.50 5.66 -8.64
C ILE A 48 11.19 4.67 -9.58
N GLY A 49 12.41 4.97 -10.06
CA GLY A 49 13.10 4.12 -11.03
C GLY A 49 12.32 4.05 -12.35
N ASN A 50 12.28 2.87 -12.95
CA ASN A 50 11.49 2.59 -14.15
C ASN A 50 10.07 2.11 -13.77
N ILE A 51 9.47 2.70 -12.74
CA ILE A 51 8.07 2.43 -12.36
C ILE A 51 7.21 3.52 -12.99
N ASP A 52 6.40 3.12 -13.97
CA ASP A 52 5.49 3.99 -14.71
C ASP A 52 4.03 3.76 -14.29
N VAL A 53 3.71 2.53 -13.87
CA VAL A 53 2.40 2.13 -13.38
C VAL A 53 2.51 1.50 -12.00
N ALA A 54 1.59 1.87 -11.11
CA ALA A 54 1.49 1.33 -9.76
C ALA A 54 0.02 1.05 -9.44
N LEU A 55 -0.27 -0.17 -9.03
CA LEU A 55 -1.54 -0.54 -8.41
C LEU A 55 -1.28 -0.70 -6.91
N ILE A 56 -1.94 0.12 -6.09
CA ILE A 56 -1.81 0.09 -4.64
C ILE A 56 -3.19 -0.11 -4.05
N ASN A 57 -3.28 -1.01 -3.09
CA ASN A 57 -4.50 -1.24 -2.34
C ASN A 57 -4.21 -1.20 -0.84
N ASN A 58 -5.19 -0.80 -0.05
CA ASN A 58 -5.12 -0.92 1.42
C ASN A 58 -5.33 -2.38 1.86
N ARG A 59 -5.92 -3.21 1.00
CA ARG A 59 -6.12 -4.64 1.24
C ARG A 59 -5.07 -5.46 0.51
N PHE A 60 -4.75 -6.59 1.11
CA PHE A 60 -3.95 -7.62 0.49
C PHE A 60 -4.78 -8.39 -0.54
N PHE A 61 -4.25 -8.59 -1.73
CA PHE A 61 -4.80 -9.38 -2.82
C PHE A 61 -3.80 -10.45 -3.26
N ASP A 62 -4.22 -11.34 -4.16
CA ASP A 62 -3.40 -12.49 -4.54
C ASP A 62 -2.15 -12.09 -5.34
N GLU A 63 -0.98 -12.59 -4.94
CA GLU A 63 0.28 -12.35 -5.64
C GLU A 63 0.22 -12.84 -7.09
N GLN A 64 -0.50 -13.94 -7.37
CA GLN A 64 -0.62 -14.51 -8.71
C GLN A 64 -1.42 -13.60 -9.66
N LEU A 65 -2.13 -12.59 -9.15
CA LEU A 65 -2.78 -11.59 -10.00
C LEU A 65 -1.76 -10.87 -10.89
N ALA A 66 -0.54 -10.63 -10.40
CA ALA A 66 0.54 -10.05 -11.18
C ALA A 66 0.91 -10.91 -12.40
N ASP A 67 0.91 -12.24 -12.23
CA ASP A 67 1.22 -13.18 -13.30
C ASP A 67 0.07 -13.33 -14.30
N ARG A 68 -1.18 -13.36 -13.81
CA ARG A 68 -2.39 -13.39 -14.66
C ARG A 68 -2.48 -12.16 -15.57
N ILE A 69 -2.37 -10.97 -14.98
CA ILE A 69 -2.38 -9.69 -15.73
C ILE A 69 -1.14 -9.58 -16.62
N GLY A 70 0.04 -9.89 -16.07
CA GLY A 70 1.29 -9.79 -16.80
C GLY A 70 1.32 -10.67 -18.04
N THR A 71 0.59 -11.79 -18.09
CA THR A 71 0.47 -12.63 -19.28
C THR A 71 -0.36 -11.96 -20.38
N SER A 72 -1.45 -11.28 -20.02
CA SER A 72 -2.27 -10.51 -20.96
C SER A 72 -1.54 -9.28 -21.50
N VAL A 73 -0.70 -8.65 -20.69
CA VAL A 73 0.03 -7.42 -21.04
C VAL A 73 1.36 -7.72 -21.79
N LYS A 74 1.99 -8.88 -21.53
CA LYS A 74 3.22 -9.34 -22.21
C LYS A 74 3.13 -9.44 -23.74
N ALA A 75 1.93 -9.40 -24.32
CA ALA A 75 1.74 -9.36 -25.77
C ALA A 75 2.40 -8.14 -26.45
N ILE A 76 2.83 -7.13 -25.67
CA ILE A 76 3.36 -5.84 -26.18
C ILE A 76 4.85 -5.63 -25.86
N GLY A 77 5.53 -6.61 -25.23
CA GLY A 77 6.97 -6.52 -24.97
C GLY A 77 7.35 -5.85 -23.65
N GLU A 78 6.39 -5.65 -22.74
CA GLU A 78 6.61 -5.02 -21.45
C GLU A 78 7.17 -5.98 -20.38
N GLN A 79 7.88 -5.42 -19.39
CA GLN A 79 8.41 -6.20 -18.26
C GLN A 79 7.28 -6.80 -17.42
N PRO A 80 7.50 -7.98 -16.78
CA PRO A 80 6.52 -8.56 -15.88
C PRO A 80 6.22 -7.62 -14.71
N LEU A 81 4.95 -7.53 -14.33
CA LEU A 81 4.54 -6.80 -13.13
C LEU A 81 5.24 -7.36 -11.90
N ALA A 82 5.77 -6.46 -11.07
CA ALA A 82 6.44 -6.76 -9.82
C ALA A 82 5.46 -6.66 -8.64
N PRO A 83 5.06 -7.77 -8.02
CA PRO A 83 4.25 -7.73 -6.81
C PRO A 83 5.13 -7.31 -5.62
N ALA A 84 4.53 -6.56 -4.70
CA ALA A 84 5.21 -6.02 -3.54
C ALA A 84 4.27 -5.80 -2.36
N ILE A 85 4.85 -5.77 -1.16
CA ILE A 85 4.17 -5.35 0.06
C ILE A 85 4.72 -4.00 0.48
N LEU A 86 3.85 -3.00 0.61
CA LEU A 86 4.16 -1.71 1.21
C LEU A 86 3.42 -1.56 2.53
N VAL A 87 4.16 -1.49 3.63
CA VAL A 87 3.58 -1.26 4.96
C VAL A 87 4.43 -0.28 5.75
N THR A 88 3.76 0.55 6.55
CA THR A 88 4.44 1.49 7.45
C THR A 88 4.54 0.88 8.84
N GLY A 89 5.66 1.11 9.51
CA GLY A 89 5.88 0.65 10.87
C GLY A 89 6.89 1.49 11.64
N ASN A 90 7.38 0.91 12.71
CA ASN A 90 8.51 1.42 13.46
C ASN A 90 9.65 0.41 13.46
N ALA A 91 10.85 0.89 13.74
CA ALA A 91 12.01 0.06 13.99
C ALA A 91 12.70 0.57 15.26
N ARG A 92 13.28 -0.35 16.01
CA ARG A 92 14.00 -0.06 17.25
C ARG A 92 15.32 -0.81 17.28
N ASN A 93 16.37 -0.12 17.72
CA ASN A 93 17.63 -0.75 18.04
C ASN A 93 17.57 -1.34 19.46
N ASN A 94 17.88 -2.63 19.57
CA ASN A 94 17.79 -3.37 20.84
C ASN A 94 18.88 -2.97 21.85
N GLN A 95 19.98 -2.35 21.40
CA GLN A 95 21.15 -2.09 22.24
C GLN A 95 21.12 -0.72 22.89
N ASN A 96 20.59 0.31 22.21
CA ASN A 96 20.74 1.71 22.61
C ASN A 96 19.40 2.48 22.74
N GLN A 97 18.26 1.77 22.69
CA GLN A 97 16.90 2.33 22.77
C GLN A 97 16.48 3.28 21.64
N ASP A 98 17.28 3.47 20.58
CA ASP A 98 16.91 4.32 19.44
C ASP A 98 15.67 3.77 18.72
N ILE A 99 14.74 4.66 18.37
CA ILE A 99 13.47 4.33 17.70
C ILE A 99 13.33 5.19 16.45
N ALA A 100 13.11 4.54 15.31
CA ALA A 100 12.67 5.17 14.08
C ALA A 100 11.17 4.93 13.89
N ALA A 101 10.38 6.01 13.85
CA ALA A 101 8.96 5.96 13.51
C ALA A 101 8.74 6.16 12.00
N ASN A 102 7.58 5.74 11.50
CA ASN A 102 7.16 5.90 10.10
C ASN A 102 8.17 5.32 9.09
N VAL A 103 8.74 4.17 9.42
CA VAL A 103 9.60 3.41 8.50
C VAL A 103 8.74 2.76 7.45
N ASN A 104 9.09 2.97 6.17
CA ASN A 104 8.46 2.31 5.05
C ASN A 104 9.13 0.94 4.82
N PHE A 105 8.39 -0.13 5.08
CA PHE A 105 8.83 -1.49 4.85
C PHE A 105 8.36 -1.96 3.48
N VAL A 106 9.32 -2.36 2.65
CA VAL A 106 9.10 -2.82 1.29
C VAL A 106 9.43 -4.31 1.24
N GLY A 107 8.40 -5.14 1.11
CA GLY A 107 8.52 -6.56 0.80
C GLY A 107 8.57 -6.72 -0.71
N ALA A 108 9.72 -7.16 -1.23
CA ALA A 108 9.96 -7.17 -2.67
C ALA A 108 10.72 -8.44 -3.09
N ASP A 109 10.61 -8.77 -4.38
CA ASP A 109 11.35 -9.83 -5.03
C ASP A 109 12.27 -9.29 -6.14
N ALA A 110 12.88 -10.19 -6.91
CA ALA A 110 13.77 -9.82 -8.01
C ALA A 110 13.09 -8.97 -9.10
N ARG A 111 11.78 -9.15 -9.34
CA ARG A 111 11.04 -8.39 -10.36
C ARG A 111 10.97 -6.92 -9.97
N PHE A 112 10.74 -6.62 -8.69
CA PHE A 112 10.72 -5.25 -8.20
C PHE A 112 12.11 -4.60 -8.29
N PHE A 113 13.16 -5.30 -7.86
CA PHE A 113 14.51 -4.75 -7.90
C PHE A 113 15.02 -4.51 -9.33
N SER A 114 14.55 -5.29 -10.33
CA SER A 114 14.88 -5.06 -11.74
C SER A 114 14.27 -3.78 -12.34
N LEU A 115 13.29 -3.16 -11.67
CA LEU A 115 12.73 -1.86 -12.08
C LEU A 115 13.67 -0.70 -11.77
N PHE A 116 14.77 -0.93 -11.05
CA PHE A 116 15.77 0.10 -10.74
C PHE A 116 17.08 -0.19 -11.49
N PRO A 117 17.80 0.85 -11.97
CA PRO A 117 19.09 0.69 -12.63
C PRO A 117 20.09 -0.11 -11.77
N LYS A 118 20.78 -1.09 -12.39
CA LYS A 118 21.78 -1.91 -11.71
C LYS A 118 23.02 -1.11 -11.36
N ASN A 119 23.12 -0.72 -10.09
CA ASN A 119 24.25 0.02 -9.52
C ASN A 119 24.88 -0.81 -8.39
N GLU A 120 26.07 -0.45 -7.90
CA GLU A 120 26.74 -1.14 -6.77
C GLU A 120 25.84 -1.25 -5.52
N ALA A 121 24.96 -0.27 -5.32
CA ALA A 121 23.94 -0.24 -4.26
C ALA A 121 22.95 -1.42 -4.29
N GLN A 122 22.84 -2.18 -5.39
CA GLN A 122 21.93 -3.35 -5.47
C GLN A 122 22.57 -4.65 -4.97
N SER A 123 23.89 -4.72 -4.78
CA SER A 123 24.58 -5.91 -4.27
C SER A 123 24.04 -6.42 -2.92
N PRO A 124 23.70 -5.54 -1.95
CA PRO A 124 23.07 -5.98 -0.71
C PRO A 124 21.65 -6.52 -0.89
N LEU A 125 20.89 -6.04 -1.90
CA LEU A 125 19.54 -6.52 -2.22
C LEU A 125 19.58 -7.91 -2.87
N ASP A 126 20.55 -8.16 -3.75
CA ASP A 126 20.79 -9.51 -4.29
C ASP A 126 21.16 -10.49 -3.16
N SER A 127 21.96 -10.04 -2.20
CA SER A 127 22.33 -10.82 -1.01
C SER A 127 21.14 -11.09 -0.09
N LEU A 128 20.20 -10.15 0.01
CA LEU A 128 18.95 -10.31 0.74
C LEU A 128 18.07 -11.41 0.10
N LEU A 129 17.91 -11.39 -1.22
CA LEU A 129 17.15 -12.43 -1.94
C LEU A 129 17.77 -13.82 -1.78
N ARG A 130 19.09 -13.94 -1.83
CA ARG A 130 19.79 -15.23 -1.61
C ARG A 130 19.61 -15.80 -0.21
N LYS A 131 19.37 -14.95 0.79
CA LYS A 131 19.18 -15.35 2.19
C LYS A 131 17.72 -15.55 2.58
N ALA A 132 16.78 -15.16 1.72
CA ALA A 132 15.34 -15.32 1.93
C ALA A 132 14.99 -16.78 2.23
N GLY A 133 14.17 -17.01 3.27
CA GLY A 133 13.74 -18.36 3.68
C GLY A 133 14.83 -19.33 4.19
N SER A 134 16.12 -19.00 4.07
CA SER A 134 17.24 -19.90 4.42
C SER A 134 17.82 -19.62 5.80
N SER A 135 17.65 -18.41 6.32
CA SER A 135 18.18 -17.99 7.62
C SER A 135 17.13 -18.07 8.72
N ARG A 136 17.51 -18.57 9.90
CA ARG A 136 16.66 -18.58 11.11
C ARG A 136 16.24 -17.16 11.54
N ILE A 137 17.00 -16.15 11.14
CA ILE A 137 16.70 -14.73 11.39
C ILE A 137 16.51 -14.05 10.04
N ILE A 138 15.36 -13.39 9.89
CA ILE A 138 14.99 -12.63 8.69
C ILE A 138 16.00 -11.50 8.45
N SER A 139 16.38 -11.34 7.20
CA SER A 139 17.34 -10.33 6.77
C SER A 139 16.62 -9.06 6.33
N VAL A 140 17.21 -7.91 6.61
CA VAL A 140 16.73 -6.59 6.14
C VAL A 140 17.88 -5.80 5.55
N VAL A 141 17.61 -5.08 4.47
CA VAL A 141 18.49 -4.04 3.93
C VAL A 141 17.84 -2.70 4.23
N ILE A 142 18.61 -1.75 4.77
CA ILE A 142 18.09 -0.43 5.15
C ILE A 142 18.74 0.67 4.34
N ASN A 143 18.09 1.81 4.18
CA ASN A 143 18.76 2.99 3.61
C ASN A 143 19.58 3.75 4.65
N GLN A 144 20.36 4.72 4.20
CA GLN A 144 21.25 5.51 5.03
C GLN A 144 20.48 6.37 6.04
N THR A 145 19.32 6.90 5.66
CA THR A 145 18.42 7.60 6.59
C THR A 145 18.03 6.71 7.78
N LEU A 146 17.60 5.47 7.53
CA LEU A 146 17.22 4.54 8.60
C LEU A 146 18.41 4.09 9.45
N ARG A 147 19.58 3.91 8.83
CA ARG A 147 20.84 3.63 9.54
C ARG A 147 21.14 4.73 10.57
N GLN A 148 21.07 5.99 10.16
CA GLN A 148 21.35 7.14 11.02
C GLN A 148 20.34 7.26 12.16
N ASN A 149 19.06 7.04 11.87
CA ASN A 149 17.98 7.13 12.88
C ASN A 149 18.09 6.05 13.97
N LEU A 150 18.63 4.87 13.64
CA LEU A 150 18.76 3.75 14.57
C LEU A 150 20.17 3.57 15.14
N ASN A 151 21.16 4.29 14.60
CA ASN A 151 22.58 4.13 14.90
C ASN A 151 23.01 2.65 14.87
N VAL A 152 22.76 1.99 13.73
CA VAL A 152 23.08 0.57 13.50
C VAL A 152 24.04 0.38 12.35
N ASP A 153 24.73 -0.75 12.35
CA ASP A 153 25.63 -1.18 11.29
C ASP A 153 25.25 -2.57 10.72
N ILE A 154 25.91 -2.95 9.63
CA ILE A 154 25.72 -4.28 9.02
C ILE A 154 26.08 -5.36 10.05
N GLY A 155 25.16 -6.29 10.27
CA GLY A 155 25.27 -7.37 11.25
C GLY A 155 24.40 -7.17 12.49
N ASP A 156 23.97 -5.94 12.75
CA ASP A 156 23.15 -5.63 13.92
C ASP A 156 21.73 -6.20 13.82
N ARG A 157 21.10 -6.31 14.99
CA ARG A 157 19.73 -6.82 15.12
C ARG A 157 18.83 -5.70 15.58
N ILE A 158 17.80 -5.44 14.77
CA ILE A 158 16.75 -4.48 15.08
C ILE A 158 15.44 -5.21 15.31
N GLN A 159 14.57 -4.58 16.07
CA GLN A 159 13.22 -5.03 16.32
C GLN A 159 12.29 -4.15 15.49
N ILE A 160 11.55 -4.74 14.56
CA ILE A 160 10.61 -4.03 13.71
C ILE A 160 9.19 -4.24 14.23
N GLY A 161 8.39 -3.22 14.09
CA GLY A 161 7.00 -3.22 14.48
C GLY A 161 6.13 -2.76 13.34
N LEU A 162 5.42 -3.70 12.72
CA LEU A 162 4.55 -3.42 11.59
C LEU A 162 3.14 -3.13 12.09
N GLN A 163 2.51 -2.09 11.55
CA GLN A 163 1.06 -1.94 11.72
C GLN A 163 0.41 -2.96 10.80
N GLN A 164 -0.21 -3.99 11.38
CA GLN A 164 -1.13 -4.80 10.61
C GLN A 164 -2.28 -3.87 10.19
N GLN A 165 -2.47 -3.67 8.89
CA GLN A 165 -3.67 -3.01 8.35
C GLN A 165 -4.86 -3.94 8.57
N SER A 166 -5.25 -4.14 9.82
CA SER A 166 -6.52 -4.76 10.14
C SER A 166 -7.61 -3.82 9.61
N GLY A 167 -8.59 -4.35 8.88
CA GLY A 167 -9.82 -3.63 8.51
C GLY A 167 -10.69 -3.21 9.71
N ILE A 168 -10.11 -3.17 10.91
CA ILE A 168 -10.70 -2.71 12.16
C ILE A 168 -10.40 -1.21 12.25
N HIS A 169 -11.40 -0.38 11.98
CA HIS A 169 -11.33 1.05 12.24
C HIS A 169 -10.95 1.30 13.71
N ARG A 170 -10.12 2.31 13.98
CA ARG A 170 -9.74 2.73 15.35
C ARG A 170 -10.94 3.15 16.22
N GLU A 171 -12.08 3.44 15.60
CA GLU A 171 -13.36 3.76 16.24
C GLU A 171 -14.30 2.56 16.36
N SER A 172 -13.88 1.39 15.87
CA SER A 172 -14.59 0.13 16.04
C SER A 172 -14.49 -0.33 17.50
N LEU A 173 -15.59 -0.83 18.07
CA LEU A 173 -15.65 -1.37 19.44
C LEU A 173 -14.76 -2.62 19.65
N PHE A 174 -14.07 -3.08 18.59
CA PHE A 174 -13.04 -4.13 18.55
C PHE A 174 -11.61 -3.59 18.68
N GLY A 175 -11.43 -2.27 18.76
CA GLY A 175 -10.18 -1.67 19.20
C GLY A 175 -10.01 -1.91 20.69
N ASP A 176 -9.16 -2.86 21.08
CA ASP A 176 -8.72 -2.95 22.48
C ASP A 176 -8.11 -1.59 22.85
N LYS A 177 -8.75 -0.88 23.78
CA LYS A 177 -8.33 0.44 24.24
C LYS A 177 -7.08 0.37 25.14
N ASN A 178 -6.57 -0.83 25.38
CA ASN A 178 -5.23 -1.02 25.93
C ASN A 178 -4.20 -0.79 24.81
N THR A 179 -3.30 0.15 25.06
CA THR A 179 -2.28 0.72 24.15
C THR A 179 -1.20 -0.27 23.66
N GLU A 180 -1.52 -1.55 23.50
CA GLU A 180 -0.62 -2.60 22.99
C GLU A 180 -1.29 -3.46 21.90
N GLN A 181 -2.07 -2.86 21.00
CA GLN A 181 -2.56 -3.57 19.80
C GLN A 181 -1.36 -4.07 18.98
N VAL A 182 -1.03 -5.34 19.24
CA VAL A 182 -0.10 -6.28 18.62
C VAL A 182 0.63 -5.68 17.42
N ILE A 183 1.60 -4.83 17.73
CA ILE A 183 2.74 -4.62 16.86
C ILE A 183 3.47 -5.95 16.92
N GLN A 184 3.20 -6.86 15.98
CA GLN A 184 3.90 -8.14 15.92
C GLN A 184 5.38 -7.81 15.73
N SER A 185 6.11 -7.90 16.82
CA SER A 185 7.43 -7.31 16.88
C SER A 185 8.45 -8.35 16.49
N GLN A 186 9.00 -8.19 15.29
CA GLN A 186 9.89 -9.18 14.69
C GLN A 186 11.34 -8.73 14.84
N ARG A 187 12.22 -9.64 15.28
CA ARG A 187 13.66 -9.39 15.21
C ARG A 187 14.18 -9.71 13.82
N VAL A 188 14.85 -8.74 13.21
CA VAL A 188 15.49 -8.87 11.90
C VAL A 188 16.96 -8.48 12.00
N ARG A 189 17.78 -8.95 11.07
CA ARG A 189 19.21 -8.64 11.00
C ARG A 189 19.50 -7.73 9.81
N VAL A 190 20.22 -6.64 10.05
CA VAL A 190 20.72 -5.76 8.99
C VAL A 190 21.81 -6.52 8.23
N VAL A 191 21.58 -6.81 6.95
CA VAL A 191 22.56 -7.49 6.09
C VAL A 191 23.18 -6.56 5.05
N GLY A 192 22.66 -5.34 4.95
CA GLY A 192 23.08 -4.38 3.96
C GLY A 192 22.56 -2.99 4.27
N ILE A 193 23.31 -1.99 3.81
CA ILE A 193 22.92 -0.59 3.87
C ILE A 193 23.11 -0.01 2.48
N ILE A 194 22.10 0.70 1.98
CA ILE A 194 22.13 1.34 0.67
C ILE A 194 22.09 2.87 0.83
N PRO A 195 22.70 3.63 -0.10
CA PRO A 195 22.67 5.08 -0.07
C PRO A 195 21.23 5.61 -0.22
N ASP A 196 21.02 6.86 0.19
CA ASP A 196 19.77 7.60 -0.03
C ASP A 196 19.67 8.10 -1.49
N GLU A 197 19.87 7.20 -2.44
CA GLU A 197 19.88 7.40 -3.89
C GLU A 197 19.16 6.22 -4.57
N GLY A 198 18.59 6.46 -5.76
CA GLY A 198 17.83 5.44 -6.50
C GLY A 198 16.76 4.76 -5.63
N ILE A 199 16.82 3.43 -5.59
CA ILE A 199 15.92 2.60 -4.79
C ILE A 199 15.95 2.92 -3.29
N GLY A 200 17.07 3.42 -2.75
CA GLY A 200 17.17 3.79 -1.33
C GLY A 200 16.25 4.94 -0.95
N ARG A 201 15.83 5.78 -1.91
CA ARG A 201 14.83 6.84 -1.70
C ARG A 201 13.41 6.39 -1.94
N PHE A 202 13.18 5.14 -2.39
CA PHE A 202 11.89 4.67 -2.89
C PHE A 202 10.69 5.20 -2.10
N GLY A 203 9.70 5.68 -2.83
CA GLY A 203 8.46 6.21 -2.30
C GLY A 203 7.54 6.62 -3.44
N LEU A 204 6.24 6.54 -3.24
CA LEU A 204 5.25 6.86 -4.28
C LEU A 204 4.74 8.31 -4.15
N ASN A 205 4.75 8.84 -2.92
CA ASN A 205 4.31 10.20 -2.63
C ASN A 205 5.45 11.20 -2.80
N ALA A 206 5.19 12.32 -3.47
CA ALA A 206 6.13 13.43 -3.60
C ALA A 206 6.43 14.07 -2.22
N MET A 207 7.41 13.54 -1.49
CA MET A 207 7.95 14.14 -0.27
C MET A 207 9.34 14.73 -0.52
N GLN A 208 9.59 15.91 0.06
CA GLN A 208 10.89 16.60 -0.04
C GLN A 208 11.97 15.97 0.84
N THR A 209 11.58 15.25 1.91
CA THR A 209 12.50 14.53 2.79
C THR A 209 12.66 13.08 2.37
N THR A 210 13.87 12.54 2.53
CA THR A 210 14.13 11.11 2.32
C THR A 210 13.40 10.30 3.39
N GLN A 211 12.58 9.34 2.95
CA GLN A 211 11.89 8.42 3.84
C GLN A 211 12.86 7.36 4.36
N ALA A 212 12.68 6.92 5.60
CA ALA A 212 13.40 5.77 6.14
C ALA A 212 12.84 4.48 5.51
N ASN A 213 13.64 3.78 4.72
CA ASN A 213 13.24 2.61 3.96
C ASN A 213 13.93 1.34 4.49
N ALA A 214 13.17 0.26 4.61
CA ALA A 214 13.64 -1.06 4.98
C ALA A 214 13.12 -2.10 3.98
N PHE A 215 14.03 -2.75 3.27
CA PHE A 215 13.75 -3.77 2.27
C PHE A 215 13.88 -5.16 2.89
N ILE A 216 12.83 -5.96 2.75
CA ILE A 216 12.73 -7.35 3.21
C ILE A 216 12.29 -8.20 2.02
N SER A 217 12.66 -9.48 2.00
CA SER A 217 12.18 -10.35 0.92
C SER A 217 10.65 -10.46 1.00
N LEU A 218 9.99 -10.55 -0.17
CA LEU A 218 8.53 -10.65 -0.23
C LEU A 218 8.00 -11.80 0.65
N ALA A 219 8.61 -12.98 0.53
CA ALA A 219 8.24 -14.17 1.29
C ALA A 219 8.42 -14.02 2.81
N ASP A 220 9.53 -13.39 3.25
CA ASP A 220 9.75 -13.15 4.68
C ASP A 220 8.72 -12.15 5.22
N LEU A 221 8.40 -11.08 4.48
CA LEU A 221 7.43 -10.08 4.93
C LEU A 221 5.99 -10.62 4.94
N GLN A 222 5.62 -11.46 3.96
CA GLN A 222 4.37 -12.23 3.98
C GLN A 222 4.26 -13.11 5.24
N THR A 223 5.36 -13.75 5.62
CA THR A 223 5.43 -14.57 6.83
C THR A 223 5.25 -13.74 8.10
N ILE A 224 5.91 -12.58 8.19
CA ILE A 224 5.79 -11.67 9.34
C ILE A 224 4.34 -11.18 9.49
N LEU A 225 3.68 -10.86 8.38
CA LEU A 225 2.32 -10.32 8.36
C LEU A 225 1.24 -11.40 8.46
N VAL A 226 1.62 -12.69 8.40
CA VAL A 226 0.70 -13.84 8.34
C VAL A 226 -0.24 -13.74 7.11
N GLN A 227 0.34 -13.36 5.97
CA GLN A 227 -0.37 -13.14 4.70
C GLN A 227 0.34 -13.89 3.55
N PRO A 228 0.35 -15.24 3.56
CA PRO A 228 1.09 -16.03 2.57
C PRO A 228 0.52 -15.84 1.16
N GLY A 229 1.38 -15.58 0.18
CA GLY A 229 0.98 -15.42 -1.24
C GLY A 229 0.10 -14.20 -1.49
N LYS A 230 0.06 -13.25 -0.56
CA LYS A 230 -0.71 -12.00 -0.70
C LYS A 230 0.21 -10.79 -0.75
N VAL A 231 -0.23 -9.76 -1.48
CA VAL A 231 0.48 -8.50 -1.70
C VAL A 231 -0.51 -7.34 -1.71
N ASN A 232 -0.06 -6.11 -1.49
CA ASN A 232 -0.93 -4.93 -1.52
C ASN A 232 -0.47 -3.88 -2.55
N ALA A 233 0.60 -4.15 -3.28
CA ALA A 233 1.10 -3.32 -4.35
C ALA A 233 1.57 -4.17 -5.55
N MET A 234 1.44 -3.61 -6.75
CA MET A 234 2.07 -4.10 -7.98
C MET A 234 2.66 -2.93 -8.74
N PHE A 235 3.84 -3.14 -9.34
CA PHE A 235 4.57 -2.13 -10.10
C PHE A 235 4.90 -2.63 -11.49
N GLY A 236 4.91 -1.73 -12.48
CA GLY A 236 5.33 -2.03 -13.84
C GLY A 236 6.09 -0.87 -14.46
N GLY A 237 7.10 -1.20 -15.26
CA GLY A 237 7.77 -0.25 -16.16
C GLY A 237 7.26 -0.44 -17.57
N VAL A 238 6.83 0.65 -18.21
CA VAL A 238 6.10 0.60 -19.47
C VAL A 238 6.63 1.65 -20.43
N GLU A 239 6.72 1.32 -21.72
CA GLU A 239 7.19 2.28 -22.72
C GLU A 239 6.11 3.32 -23.08
N ASN A 240 4.82 2.93 -23.06
CA ASN A 240 3.70 3.79 -23.39
C ASN A 240 2.58 3.76 -22.33
N VAL A 241 2.70 4.62 -21.32
CA VAL A 241 1.77 4.72 -20.17
C VAL A 241 0.29 4.76 -20.57
N SER A 242 -0.07 5.47 -21.64
CA SER A 242 -1.48 5.64 -22.00
C SER A 242 -2.11 4.37 -22.56
N GLU A 243 -1.37 3.64 -23.40
CA GLU A 243 -1.83 2.38 -23.99
C GLU A 243 -1.84 1.27 -22.93
N THR A 244 -0.78 1.19 -22.13
CA THR A 244 -0.69 0.20 -21.06
C THR A 244 -1.79 0.39 -20.02
N LYS A 245 -2.15 1.62 -19.68
CA LYS A 245 -3.26 1.88 -18.73
C LYS A 245 -4.57 1.27 -19.22
N GLN A 246 -4.94 1.46 -20.49
CA GLN A 246 -6.18 0.91 -21.03
C GLN A 246 -6.18 -0.62 -21.01
N LEU A 247 -5.03 -1.22 -21.30
CA LEU A 247 -4.87 -2.67 -21.26
C LEU A 247 -4.88 -3.23 -19.86
N LEU A 248 -4.27 -2.53 -18.89
CA LEU A 248 -4.35 -2.87 -17.48
C LEU A 248 -5.79 -2.80 -16.99
N ASP A 249 -6.56 -1.78 -17.36
CA ASP A 249 -7.98 -1.67 -17.00
C ASP A 249 -8.80 -2.85 -17.57
N LEU A 250 -8.55 -3.24 -18.82
CA LEU A 250 -9.16 -4.40 -19.44
C LEU A 250 -8.76 -5.72 -18.76
N ALA A 251 -7.46 -5.93 -18.52
CA ALA A 251 -6.93 -7.13 -17.90
C ALA A 251 -7.37 -7.27 -16.44
N LEU A 252 -7.47 -6.16 -15.70
CA LEU A 252 -8.06 -6.14 -14.36
C LEU A 252 -9.52 -6.58 -14.42
N THR A 253 -10.29 -6.07 -15.37
CA THR A 253 -11.71 -6.46 -15.52
C THR A 253 -11.87 -7.96 -15.83
N GLU A 254 -10.96 -8.54 -16.61
CA GLU A 254 -11.00 -9.96 -16.99
C GLU A 254 -10.51 -10.91 -15.89
N HIS A 255 -9.46 -10.54 -15.15
CA HIS A 255 -8.74 -11.44 -14.23
C HIS A 255 -9.02 -11.21 -12.74
N LEU A 256 -9.75 -10.16 -12.38
CA LEU A 256 -10.15 -9.92 -10.99
C LEU A 256 -11.20 -10.93 -10.57
N SER A 257 -10.90 -11.63 -9.46
CA SER A 257 -11.80 -12.56 -8.81
C SER A 257 -12.49 -11.90 -7.62
N LEU A 258 -13.57 -12.51 -7.11
CA LEU A 258 -14.20 -12.09 -5.86
C LEU A 258 -13.21 -12.08 -4.69
N ALA A 259 -12.28 -13.03 -4.66
CA ALA A 259 -11.27 -13.13 -3.62
C ALA A 259 -10.33 -11.91 -3.59
N ASP A 260 -10.06 -11.27 -4.74
CA ASP A 260 -9.25 -10.05 -4.82
C ASP A 260 -9.96 -8.84 -4.21
N TYR A 261 -11.29 -8.90 -4.06
CA TYR A 261 -12.11 -7.93 -3.34
C TYR A 261 -12.38 -8.32 -1.87
N GLY A 262 -11.80 -9.43 -1.39
CA GLY A 262 -12.09 -9.97 -0.07
C GLY A 262 -13.49 -10.59 0.04
N LEU A 263 -14.03 -11.05 -1.10
CA LEU A 263 -15.36 -11.65 -1.20
C LEU A 263 -15.24 -13.15 -1.47
N SER A 264 -16.13 -13.92 -0.86
CA SER A 264 -16.26 -15.36 -1.12
C SER A 264 -17.72 -15.72 -1.27
N ILE A 265 -18.00 -16.71 -2.12
CA ILE A 265 -19.32 -17.29 -2.27
C ILE A 265 -19.22 -18.76 -1.92
N SER A 266 -20.05 -19.21 -0.99
CA SER A 266 -20.23 -20.63 -0.67
C SER A 266 -21.66 -21.06 -0.99
N ASN A 267 -21.86 -22.34 -1.28
CA ASN A 267 -23.19 -22.93 -1.43
C ASN A 267 -23.46 -23.83 -0.23
N ILE A 268 -24.50 -23.49 0.53
CA ILE A 268 -24.95 -24.24 1.70
C ILE A 268 -26.41 -24.63 1.47
N SER A 269 -26.66 -25.93 1.31
CA SER A 269 -28.00 -26.49 1.16
C SER A 269 -28.85 -25.83 0.07
N GLY A 270 -28.24 -25.46 -1.07
CA GLY A 270 -28.91 -24.80 -2.19
C GLY A 270 -29.04 -23.28 -2.06
N THR A 271 -28.50 -22.69 -0.99
CA THR A 271 -28.41 -21.24 -0.80
C THR A 271 -26.98 -20.76 -1.07
N PHE A 272 -26.84 -19.73 -1.89
CA PHE A 272 -25.56 -19.04 -2.06
C PHE A 272 -25.36 -18.02 -0.94
N VAL A 273 -24.25 -18.14 -0.22
CA VAL A 273 -23.85 -17.20 0.84
C VAL A 273 -22.66 -16.39 0.33
N LEU A 274 -22.90 -15.10 0.03
CA LEU A 274 -21.87 -14.13 -0.26
C LEU A 274 -21.34 -13.57 1.06
N GLN A 275 -20.06 -13.76 1.34
CA GLN A 275 -19.37 -13.29 2.54
C GLN A 275 -18.28 -12.30 2.16
N SER A 276 -18.06 -11.30 3.03
CA SER A 276 -16.91 -10.40 2.95
C SER A 276 -16.02 -10.63 4.16
N ASP A 277 -14.70 -10.56 3.94
CA ASP A 277 -13.70 -10.49 5.01
C ASP A 277 -13.70 -9.14 5.74
N ALA A 278 -14.39 -8.13 5.19
CA ALA A 278 -14.52 -6.82 5.76
C ALA A 278 -15.48 -6.85 6.95
N PHE A 279 -15.09 -6.18 8.03
CA PHE A 279 -15.99 -5.99 9.17
C PHE A 279 -17.25 -5.18 8.80
N VAL A 280 -17.13 -4.27 7.84
CA VAL A 280 -18.24 -3.45 7.33
C VAL A 280 -18.40 -3.69 5.85
N VAL A 281 -19.59 -4.14 5.46
CA VAL A 281 -20.05 -4.17 4.07
C VAL A 281 -20.39 -2.74 3.68
N ASN A 282 -19.66 -2.17 2.72
CA ASN A 282 -19.93 -0.82 2.26
C ASN A 282 -21.22 -0.77 1.41
N ALA A 283 -21.82 0.43 1.31
CA ALA A 283 -23.07 0.62 0.60
C ALA A 283 -23.00 0.24 -0.89
N ASN A 284 -21.83 0.39 -1.52
CA ASN A 284 -21.61 0.04 -2.93
C ASN A 284 -21.70 -1.47 -3.14
N LEU A 285 -21.05 -2.25 -2.28
CA LEU A 285 -21.08 -3.71 -2.31
C LEU A 285 -22.48 -4.24 -2.00
N ASP A 286 -23.15 -3.70 -0.98
CA ASP A 286 -24.54 -4.07 -0.66
C ASP A 286 -25.47 -3.78 -1.86
N SER A 287 -25.39 -2.58 -2.44
CA SER A 287 -26.19 -2.22 -3.62
C SER A 287 -25.89 -3.11 -4.82
N LEU A 288 -24.62 -3.44 -5.06
CA LEU A 288 -24.20 -4.31 -6.16
C LEU A 288 -24.72 -5.75 -5.96
N ALA A 289 -24.61 -6.28 -4.75
CA ALA A 289 -25.13 -7.60 -4.40
C ALA A 289 -26.65 -7.65 -4.60
N ARG A 290 -27.38 -6.64 -4.11
CA ARG A 290 -28.83 -6.53 -4.27
C ARG A 290 -29.27 -6.42 -5.71
N ASN A 291 -28.59 -5.60 -6.51
CA ASN A 291 -28.87 -5.44 -7.93
C ASN A 291 -28.58 -6.73 -8.71
N THR A 292 -27.51 -7.43 -8.37
CA THR A 292 -27.16 -8.72 -8.99
C THR A 292 -28.21 -9.79 -8.66
N ALA A 293 -28.61 -9.91 -7.39
CA ALA A 293 -29.66 -10.82 -6.96
C ALA A 293 -31.00 -10.52 -7.67
N ALA A 294 -31.37 -9.24 -7.78
CA ALA A 294 -32.59 -8.82 -8.49
C ALA A 294 -32.55 -9.19 -9.98
N LYS A 295 -31.42 -8.97 -10.67
CA LYS A 295 -31.22 -9.39 -12.08
C LYS A 295 -31.35 -10.90 -12.26
N MET A 296 -30.83 -11.67 -11.30
CA MET A 296 -30.93 -13.13 -11.28
C MET A 296 -32.31 -13.63 -10.81
N ARG A 297 -33.21 -12.73 -10.38
CA ARG A 297 -34.50 -13.06 -9.74
C ARG A 297 -34.32 -13.95 -8.50
N ALA A 298 -33.17 -13.86 -7.84
CA ALA A 298 -32.89 -14.57 -6.61
C ALA A 298 -33.53 -13.81 -5.43
N LYS A 299 -34.09 -14.57 -4.48
CA LYS A 299 -34.40 -14.02 -3.17
C LYS A 299 -33.08 -13.72 -2.46
N GLN A 300 -33.09 -12.73 -1.58
CA GLN A 300 -31.92 -12.36 -0.78
C GLN A 300 -32.34 -12.00 0.63
N MET A 301 -31.46 -12.27 1.59
CA MET A 301 -31.60 -11.82 2.96
C MET A 301 -30.24 -11.29 3.41
N ALA A 302 -30.23 -10.05 3.89
CA ALA A 302 -29.02 -9.49 4.49
C ALA A 302 -28.90 -9.99 5.93
N VAL A 303 -27.71 -10.48 6.28
CA VAL A 303 -27.37 -10.90 7.64
C VAL A 303 -26.20 -10.04 8.10
N TYR A 304 -26.44 -9.22 9.12
CA TYR A 304 -25.40 -8.36 9.69
C TYR A 304 -24.97 -8.94 11.03
N THR A 305 -23.69 -9.27 11.18
CA THR A 305 -23.16 -9.79 12.45
C THR A 305 -22.30 -8.74 13.13
N TYR A 306 -22.57 -8.51 14.41
CA TYR A 306 -21.94 -7.50 15.25
C TYR A 306 -21.47 -8.14 16.55
N LEU A 307 -20.34 -7.71 17.13
CA LEU A 307 -19.90 -8.17 18.45
C LEU A 307 -20.40 -7.21 19.53
N ALA A 308 -21.33 -7.66 20.34
CA ALA A 308 -21.67 -7.00 21.58
C ALA A 308 -20.56 -7.23 22.60
N ASN A 309 -19.95 -6.14 23.08
CA ASN A 309 -18.97 -6.18 24.15
C ASN A 309 -19.54 -6.82 25.42
N GLU A 310 -20.84 -6.63 25.66
CA GLU A 310 -21.53 -7.16 26.81
C GLU A 310 -23.02 -7.37 26.51
N VAL A 311 -23.53 -8.55 26.82
CA VAL A 311 -24.97 -8.83 26.94
C VAL A 311 -25.27 -9.05 28.41
N ARG A 312 -26.21 -8.28 28.97
CA ARG A 312 -26.59 -8.36 30.39
C ARG A 312 -28.09 -8.59 30.53
N ASN A 313 -28.45 -9.43 31.48
CA ASN A 313 -29.81 -9.56 32.01
C ASN A 313 -29.68 -9.50 33.53
N ASP A 314 -30.36 -8.56 34.21
CA ASP A 314 -30.44 -8.24 35.66
C ASP A 314 -29.39 -8.85 36.62
N SER A 315 -29.19 -10.16 36.63
CA SER A 315 -28.25 -10.91 37.49
C SER A 315 -27.02 -11.53 36.79
N ARG A 316 -26.92 -11.50 35.46
CA ARG A 316 -25.89 -12.20 34.67
C ARG A 316 -25.33 -11.32 33.55
N LYS A 317 -24.03 -11.48 33.32
CA LYS A 317 -23.26 -10.77 32.29
C LYS A 317 -22.56 -11.80 31.40
N MET A 318 -22.67 -11.62 30.09
CA MET A 318 -21.95 -12.38 29.07
C MET A 318 -21.08 -11.41 28.25
N PRO A 319 -19.75 -11.42 28.43
CA PRO A 319 -18.85 -10.57 27.65
C PRO A 319 -18.66 -11.13 26.24
N TYR A 320 -18.35 -10.25 25.28
CA TYR A 320 -17.93 -10.58 23.90
C TYR A 320 -18.82 -11.61 23.18
N SER A 321 -20.03 -11.20 22.83
CA SER A 321 -21.04 -12.04 22.17
C SER A 321 -21.32 -11.58 20.75
N THR A 322 -21.35 -12.48 19.78
CA THR A 322 -21.78 -12.15 18.41
C THR A 322 -23.30 -12.14 18.31
N ILE A 323 -23.87 -11.03 17.85
CA ILE A 323 -25.29 -10.82 17.60
C ILE A 323 -25.46 -10.68 16.09
N SER A 324 -26.35 -11.48 15.50
CA SER A 324 -26.70 -11.39 14.09
C SER A 324 -28.10 -10.81 13.93
N ALA A 325 -28.21 -9.75 13.15
CA ALA A 325 -29.49 -9.17 12.72
C ALA A 325 -29.90 -9.80 11.39
N ILE A 326 -31.16 -10.22 11.32
CA ILE A 326 -31.78 -10.84 10.15
C ILE A 326 -33.17 -10.25 9.93
N ASP A 327 -33.60 -10.23 8.67
CA ASP A 327 -35.00 -9.95 8.34
C ASP A 327 -35.81 -11.24 8.49
N VAL A 328 -36.64 -11.27 9.53
CA VAL A 328 -37.46 -12.45 9.87
C VAL A 328 -38.47 -12.76 8.77
N ALA A 329 -38.99 -11.74 8.06
CA ALA A 329 -39.94 -11.95 6.98
C ALA A 329 -39.30 -12.58 5.74
N GLU A 330 -38.01 -12.33 5.49
CA GLU A 330 -37.26 -12.98 4.41
C GLU A 330 -36.68 -14.34 4.84
N SER A 331 -36.44 -14.55 6.15
CA SER A 331 -35.83 -15.78 6.68
C SER A 331 -36.56 -17.07 6.27
N ARG A 332 -37.88 -17.02 6.07
CA ARG A 332 -38.70 -18.17 5.62
C ARG A 332 -38.24 -18.79 4.29
N TYR A 333 -37.56 -18.02 3.44
CA TYR A 333 -37.05 -18.49 2.15
C TYR A 333 -35.67 -19.16 2.26
N PHE A 334 -35.00 -19.03 3.41
CA PHE A 334 -33.62 -19.46 3.63
C PHE A 334 -33.47 -20.52 4.73
N GLY A 335 -34.57 -20.89 5.38
CA GLY A 335 -34.61 -21.94 6.41
C GLY A 335 -35.57 -21.61 7.54
N ALA A 336 -35.48 -22.40 8.59
CA ALA A 336 -36.25 -22.19 9.80
C ALA A 336 -35.31 -21.77 10.94
N LEU A 337 -35.69 -20.76 11.70
CA LEU A 337 -34.98 -20.38 12.92
C LEU A 337 -35.43 -21.33 14.03
N ILE A 338 -34.50 -22.11 14.57
CA ILE A 338 -34.77 -23.11 15.59
C ILE A 338 -34.17 -22.63 16.91
N THR A 339 -34.97 -22.61 17.98
CA THR A 339 -34.49 -22.29 19.34
C THR A 339 -33.70 -23.47 19.93
N GLN A 340 -33.02 -23.24 21.06
CA GLN A 340 -32.41 -24.35 21.82
C GLN A 340 -33.44 -25.39 22.33
N SER A 341 -34.71 -25.01 22.44
CA SER A 341 -35.82 -25.92 22.74
C SER A 341 -36.35 -26.68 21.52
N ASN A 342 -35.71 -26.52 20.35
CA ASN A 342 -36.12 -27.09 19.08
C ASN A 342 -37.46 -26.56 18.55
N ASP A 343 -37.90 -25.39 19.05
CA ASP A 343 -39.09 -24.70 18.59
C ASP A 343 -38.76 -23.81 17.40
N THR A 344 -39.65 -23.78 16.41
CA THR A 344 -39.49 -22.92 15.24
C THR A 344 -39.96 -21.51 15.56
N LEU A 345 -39.08 -20.51 15.42
CA LEU A 345 -39.43 -19.08 15.47
C LEU A 345 -40.14 -18.70 14.16
N GLN A 346 -41.37 -19.18 13.97
CA GLN A 346 -42.23 -18.82 12.83
C GLN A 346 -43.15 -17.63 13.11
N HIS A 347 -43.18 -17.12 14.34
CA HIS A 347 -44.05 -16.01 14.73
C HIS A 347 -43.24 -14.89 15.39
N ILE A 348 -43.05 -13.81 14.64
CA ILE A 348 -43.08 -12.45 15.19
C ILE A 348 -44.33 -11.78 14.63
#